data_AF-B7JDT5-F1
#
_entry.id   AF-B7JDT5-F1
#
_cell.length_a   1.000
_cell.length_b   1.000
_cell.length_c   1.000
_cell.angle_alpha   90.00
_cell.angle_beta   90.00
_cell.angle_gamma   90.00
#
_symmetry.space_group_name_H-M   'P 1'
#
loop_
_entity.id
_entity.type
_entity.pdbx_description
1 polymer ?
#
loop_
_entity_poly.entity_id
_entity_poly.type
_entity_poly.pdbx_seq_one_letter_code
_entity_poly.pdbx_strand_id
1 'polypeptide(L)'
;MYYTESGEAIHYESAQHADSIKERVKLFVQSYGKSMDEDYLGMVLLRLEALCTYMKRKANEGDVNFKRMIDEGHLEHYEKDMQFIREHRAEWI
;
A
#
# COMPACT_ATOMS: atom_id res chain seq x y z
N MET A 1 -6.51 5.68 7.86
CA MET A 1 -5.68 5.24 9.01
C MET A 1 -4.60 4.34 8.43
N TYR A 2 -3.34 4.50 8.86
CA TYR A 2 -2.23 3.62 8.48
C TYR A 2 -1.53 3.13 9.75
N TYR A 3 -0.72 2.07 9.65
CA TYR A 3 -0.07 1.46 10.81
C TYR A 3 1.45 1.70 10.80
N THR A 4 2.05 1.89 11.97
CA THR A 4 3.51 1.96 12.13
C THR A 4 4.16 0.57 12.04
N GLU A 5 5.49 0.51 11.99
CA GLU A 5 6.24 -0.76 12.10
C GLU A 5 5.99 -1.50 13.43
N SER A 6 5.62 -0.78 14.50
CA SER A 6 5.22 -1.36 15.78
C SER A 6 3.74 -1.80 15.82
N GLY A 7 2.99 -1.62 14.73
CA GLY A 7 1.57 -1.97 14.62
C GLY A 7 0.62 -0.94 15.23
N GLU A 8 1.11 0.26 15.57
CA GLU A 8 0.27 1.33 16.13
C GLU A 8 -0.57 1.98 15.02
N ALA A 9 -1.87 2.12 15.28
CA ALA A 9 -2.80 2.76 14.37
C ALA A 9 -2.64 4.29 14.42
N ILE A 10 -2.25 4.89 13.30
CA ILE A 10 -2.22 6.34 13.11
C ILE A 10 -3.42 6.78 12.28
N HIS A 11 -4.23 7.67 12.85
CA HIS A 11 -5.28 8.35 12.10
C HIS A 11 -4.65 9.37 11.15
N TYR A 12 -4.96 9.26 9.87
CA TYR A 12 -4.40 10.16 8.87
C TYR A 12 -5.13 11.51 8.92
N GLU A 13 -4.38 12.57 9.16
CA GLU A 13 -4.84 13.95 9.04
C GLU A 13 -4.03 14.65 7.94
N SER A 14 -4.69 15.03 6.86
CA SER A 14 -4.06 15.66 5.67
C SER A 14 -3.14 16.83 6.06
N ALA A 15 -3.65 17.75 6.88
CA ALA A 15 -2.90 18.95 7.31
C ALA A 15 -1.63 18.66 8.11
N GLN A 16 -1.53 17.48 8.75
CA GLN A 16 -0.37 17.10 9.55
C GLN A 16 0.58 16.18 8.79
N HIS A 17 0.06 15.35 7.88
CA HIS A 17 0.79 14.20 7.34
C HIS A 17 1.10 14.29 5.84
N ALA A 18 0.30 15.01 5.04
CA ALA A 18 0.41 14.98 3.59
C ALA A 18 1.82 15.35 3.10
N ASP A 19 2.38 16.45 3.62
CA ASP A 19 3.71 16.95 3.22
C ASP A 19 4.83 15.95 3.54
N SER A 20 4.76 15.31 4.72
CA SER A 20 5.74 14.30 5.13
C SER A 20 5.66 13.06 4.23
N ILE A 21 4.45 12.61 3.88
CA ILE A 21 4.27 11.49 2.97
C ILE A 21 4.76 11.85 1.55
N LYS A 22 4.44 13.04 1.06
CA LYS A 22 4.91 13.56 -0.23
C LYS A 22 6.43 13.53 -0.33
N GLU A 23 7.13 14.04 0.68
CA GLU A 23 8.60 14.01 0.71
C GLU A 23 9.14 12.58 0.77
N ARG A 24 8.50 11.67 1.50
CA ARG A 24 8.90 10.25 1.52
C ARG A 24 8.70 9.56 0.17
N VAL A 25 7.59 9.81 -0.53
CA VAL A 25 7.33 9.26 -1.87
C VAL A 25 8.39 9.76 -2.84
N LYS A 26 8.67 11.08 -2.82
CA LYS A 26 9.71 11.70 -3.65
C LYS A 26 11.09 11.10 -3.38
N LEU A 27 11.50 10.99 -2.10
CA LEU A 27 12.78 10.38 -1.72
C LEU A 27 12.86 8.92 -2.17
N PHE A 28 11.78 8.15 -2.02
CA PHE A 28 11.72 6.77 -2.51
C PHE A 28 11.98 6.72 -4.01
N VAL A 29 11.24 7.48 -4.82
CA VAL A 29 11.42 7.52 -6.29
C VAL A 29 12.85 7.93 -6.67
N GLN A 30 13.39 8.97 -6.03
CA GLN A 30 14.75 9.44 -6.28
C GLN A 30 15.83 8.41 -5.92
N SER A 31 15.61 7.61 -4.87
CA SER A 31 16.56 6.55 -4.47
C SER A 31 16.74 5.46 -5.53
N TYR A 32 15.77 5.30 -6.44
CA TYR A 32 15.85 4.41 -7.60
C TYR A 32 16.34 5.12 -8.87
N GLY A 33 16.83 6.35 -8.77
CA GLY A 33 17.34 7.12 -9.91
C GLY A 33 16.25 7.62 -10.87
N LYS A 34 15.03 7.79 -10.35
CA LYS A 34 13.86 8.16 -11.14
C LYS A 34 13.34 9.56 -10.81
N SER A 35 12.59 10.16 -11.73
CA SER A 35 11.82 11.39 -11.51
C SER A 35 10.36 11.07 -11.16
N MET A 36 9.64 12.05 -10.61
CA MET A 36 8.21 11.97 -10.25
C MET A 36 7.26 12.00 -11.46
N ASP A 37 7.77 11.91 -12.69
CA ASP A 37 6.97 12.07 -13.91
C ASP A 37 6.17 10.80 -14.27
N GLU A 38 6.46 9.65 -13.63
CA GLU A 38 5.74 8.39 -13.82
C GLU A 38 4.64 8.23 -12.73
N ASP A 39 3.51 7.58 -13.07
CA ASP A 39 2.42 7.30 -12.11
C ASP A 39 2.77 6.10 -11.18
N TYR A 40 3.72 6.32 -10.26
CA TYR A 40 4.17 5.28 -9.33
C TYR A 40 3.05 4.79 -8.41
N LEU A 41 2.20 5.68 -7.92
CA LEU A 41 1.11 5.29 -7.02
C LEU A 41 0.06 4.48 -7.77
N GLY A 42 -0.22 4.78 -9.04
CA GLY A 42 -1.01 3.92 -9.92
C GLY A 42 -0.37 2.55 -10.13
N MET A 43 0.94 2.48 -10.37
CA MET A 43 1.67 1.21 -10.50
C MET A 43 1.61 0.38 -9.22
N VAL A 44 1.76 1.00 -8.04
CA VAL A 44 1.63 0.33 -6.74
C VAL A 44 0.23 -0.25 -6.56
N LEU A 45 -0.82 0.51 -6.88
CA LEU A 45 -2.21 0.03 -6.80
C LEU A 45 -2.44 -1.20 -7.68
N LEU A 46 -1.97 -1.18 -8.94
CA LEU A 46 -2.09 -2.32 -9.85
C LEU A 46 -1.38 -3.56 -9.32
N ARG A 47 -0.20 -3.40 -8.71
CA ARG A 47 0.57 -4.51 -8.13
C ARG A 47 -0.10 -5.09 -6.88
N LEU A 48 -0.66 -4.24 -6.01
CA LEU A 48 -1.42 -4.69 -4.84
C LEU A 48 -2.70 -5.44 -5.27
N GLU A 49 -3.42 -4.92 -6.27
CA GLU A 49 -4.63 -5.58 -6.78
C GLU A 49 -4.32 -6.96 -7.39
N ALA A 50 -3.23 -7.04 -8.17
CA ALA A 50 -2.74 -8.32 -8.71
C ALA A 50 -2.32 -9.29 -7.59
N LEU A 51 -1.64 -8.79 -6.55
CA LEU A 51 -1.24 -9.60 -5.39
C LEU A 51 -2.47 -10.14 -4.64
N CYS A 52 -3.44 -9.30 -4.29
CA CYS A 52 -4.66 -9.72 -3.60
C CYS A 52 -5.42 -10.78 -4.42
N THR A 53 -5.54 -10.57 -5.73
CA THR A 53 -6.16 -11.54 -6.65
C THR A 53 -5.41 -12.86 -6.65
N TYR A 54 -4.08 -12.81 -6.72
CA TYR A 54 -3.21 -13.99 -6.71
C TYR A 54 -3.31 -14.75 -5.39
N MET A 55 -3.28 -14.05 -4.25
CA MET A 55 -3.44 -14.63 -2.90
C MET A 55 -4.76 -15.40 -2.79
N LYS A 56 -5.88 -14.76 -3.15
CA LYS A 56 -7.21 -15.39 -3.13
C LYS A 56 -7.25 -16.66 -3.99
N ARG A 57 -6.72 -16.58 -5.22
CA ARG A 57 -6.66 -17.74 -6.12
C ARG A 57 -5.82 -18.88 -5.52
N LYS A 58 -4.60 -18.58 -5.04
CA LYS A 58 -3.70 -19.59 -4.49
C LYS A 58 -4.24 -20.25 -3.21
N ALA A 59 -4.87 -19.47 -2.34
CA ALA A 59 -5.53 -20.02 -1.15
C ALA A 59 -6.68 -20.97 -1.55
N ASN A 60 -7.49 -20.59 -2.55
CA ASN A 60 -8.56 -21.45 -3.08
C ASN A 60 -8.02 -22.74 -3.74
N GLU A 61 -6.85 -22.67 -4.38
CA GLU A 61 -6.13 -23.83 -4.95
C GLU A 61 -5.51 -24.74 -3.86
N GLY A 62 -5.54 -24.34 -2.59
CA GLY A 62 -5.04 -25.14 -1.47
C GLY A 62 -3.64 -24.77 -0.98
N ASP A 63 -3.05 -23.68 -1.47
CA ASP A 63 -1.73 -23.22 -1.00
C ASP A 63 -1.79 -22.80 0.48
N VAL A 64 -1.08 -23.57 1.32
CA VAL A 64 -1.09 -23.40 2.78
C VAL A 64 -0.46 -22.07 3.22
N ASN A 65 0.53 -21.56 2.48
CA ASN A 65 1.16 -20.29 2.83
C ASN A 65 0.20 -19.13 2.59
N PHE A 66 -0.49 -19.12 1.45
CA PHE A 66 -1.47 -18.06 1.17
C PHE A 66 -2.70 -18.13 2.06
N LYS A 67 -3.17 -19.34 2.43
CA LYS A 67 -4.21 -19.49 3.46
C LYS A 67 -3.77 -18.87 4.78
N ARG A 68 -2.59 -19.23 5.27
CA ARG A 68 -2.03 -18.68 6.52
C ARG A 68 -1.87 -17.16 6.47
N MET A 69 -1.37 -16.60 5.37
CA MET A 69 -1.26 -15.15 5.21
C MET A 69 -2.63 -14.46 5.23
N ILE A 70 -3.67 -15.08 4.67
CA ILE A 70 -5.04 -14.54 4.74
C ILE A 70 -5.56 -14.62 6.18
N ASP A 71 -5.38 -15.75 6.86
CA ASP A 71 -5.81 -15.95 8.25
C ASP A 71 -5.08 -14.99 9.22
N GLU A 72 -3.82 -14.66 8.94
CA GLU A 72 -3.01 -13.67 9.66
C GLU A 72 -3.40 -12.20 9.30
N GLY A 73 -4.33 -11.98 8.36
CA GLY A 73 -4.89 -10.66 8.04
C GLY A 73 -4.15 -9.85 6.96
N HIS A 74 -3.16 -10.42 6.29
CA HIS A 74 -2.36 -9.69 5.29
C HIS A 74 -3.20 -9.22 4.09
N LEU A 75 -4.14 -10.05 3.64
CA LEU A 75 -5.03 -9.70 2.52
C LEU A 75 -5.90 -8.49 2.87
N GLU A 76 -6.52 -8.50 4.05
CA GLU A 76 -7.33 -7.38 4.53
C GLU A 76 -6.50 -6.11 4.67
N HIS A 77 -5.26 -6.23 5.17
CA HIS A 77 -4.32 -5.12 5.27
C HIS A 77 -4.02 -4.50 3.89
N TYR A 78 -3.67 -5.31 2.89
CA TYR A 78 -3.41 -4.80 1.54
C TYR A 78 -4.64 -4.17 0.88
N GLU A 79 -5.84 -4.70 1.14
CA GLU A 79 -7.08 -4.10 0.64
C GLU A 79 -7.35 -2.72 1.28
N LYS A 80 -7.07 -2.57 2.58
CA LYS A 80 -7.14 -1.28 3.28
C LYS A 80 -6.08 -0.30 2.78
N ASP A 81 -4.86 -0.74 2.53
CA ASP A 81 -3.80 0.11 1.95
C ASP A 81 -4.16 0.63 0.57
N MET A 82 -4.72 -0.23 -0.29
CA MET A 82 -5.21 0.20 -1.62
C MET A 82 -6.28 1.28 -1.49
N GLN A 83 -7.21 1.12 -0.54
CA GLN A 83 -8.25 2.12 -0.30
C GLN A 83 -7.64 3.44 0.18
N PHE A 84 -6.74 3.39 1.16
CA PHE A 84 -6.04 4.56 1.70
C PHE A 84 -5.27 5.32 0.61
N ILE A 85 -4.54 4.61 -0.25
CA ILE A 85 -3.83 5.22 -1.38
C ILE A 85 -4.82 5.86 -2.36
N ARG A 86 -5.93 5.19 -2.70
CA ARG A 86 -6.94 5.75 -3.63
C ARG A 86 -7.56 7.03 -3.10
N GLU A 87 -7.80 7.11 -1.80
CA GLU A 87 -8.42 8.27 -1.14
C GLU A 87 -7.47 9.48 -1.08
N HIS A 88 -6.19 9.27 -0.80
CA HIS A 88 -5.28 10.36 -0.41
C HIS A 88 -4.13 10.65 -1.37
N ARG A 89 -3.86 9.80 -2.37
CA ARG A 89 -2.69 9.96 -3.27
C ARG A 89 -2.59 11.32 -3.96
N ALA A 90 -3.72 11.98 -4.20
CA ALA A 90 -3.74 13.30 -4.84
C ALA A 90 -3.03 14.38 -3.98
N GLU A 91 -2.92 14.16 -2.67
CA GLU A 91 -2.24 15.05 -1.73
C GLU A 91 -0.71 14.84 -1.74
N TRP A 92 -0.21 13.74 -2.31
CA TRP A 92 1.20 13.32 -2.19
C TRP A 92 2.01 13.45 -3.49
N ILE A 93 1.36 13.77 -4.61
CA ILE A 93 2.02 14.03 -5.90
C ILE A 93 2.26 15.53 -6.07
#